data_AF-Q6NM84-F1
#
_entry.id   AF-Q6NM84-F1
#
_cell.length_a   1.000
_cell.length_b   1.000
_cell.length_c   1.000
_cell.angle_alpha   90.00
_cell.angle_beta   90.00
_cell.angle_gamma   90.00
#
_symmetry.space_group_name_H-M   'P 1'
#
loop_
_entity.id
_entity.type
_entity.pdbx_description
1 polymer ?
#
loop_
_entity_poly.entity_id
_entity_poly.type
_entity_poly.pdbx_seq_one_letter_code
_entity_poly.pdbx_strand_id
1 'polypeptide(L)'
;MEVPSSEELLQFLSSCLSQIKWRLKSNSKRRLEIDVLALCTGMRPVVMIDYGGKMPELQNRLLSLLELIREGLPVFKDLKVMVIEDMIYLINVRSLPKFVSSSLDSEPELFFIDLEQDPPKMVTQSKESNLGMQLRSIQKLFSSTFPLDDSNTDTTTVLDEANSSQTSLCIDLSCCLQDTKVTIPTLNGWLLDYPVVYLFGTDHIEEAIYNLSTKSLRLFKVLVCRNGTTEKDSHLEELTSAI
;
A
#
# COMPACT_ATOMS: atom_id res chain seq x y z
N MET A 1 -11.90 1.49 25.13
CA MET A 1 -11.99 2.90 24.71
C MET A 1 -12.96 2.97 23.57
N GLU A 2 -13.86 3.94 23.57
CA GLU A 2 -14.73 4.21 22.43
C GLU A 2 -13.86 4.58 21.22
N VAL A 3 -14.20 4.04 20.04
CA VAL A 3 -13.53 4.40 18.81
C VAL A 3 -13.99 5.83 18.45
N PRO A 4 -13.08 6.81 18.35
CA PRO A 4 -13.45 8.19 18.01
C PRO A 4 -14.19 8.22 16.68
N SER A 5 -15.21 9.06 16.58
CA SER A 5 -16.00 9.16 15.34
C SER A 5 -15.13 9.69 14.19
N SER A 6 -15.51 9.40 12.95
CA SER A 6 -14.79 9.92 11.79
C SER A 6 -14.75 11.45 11.77
N GLU A 7 -15.79 12.12 12.26
CA GLU A 7 -15.85 13.58 12.36
C GLU A 7 -14.86 14.13 13.39
N GLU A 8 -14.74 13.49 14.56
CA GLU A 8 -13.76 13.85 15.58
C GLU A 8 -12.32 13.70 15.08
N LEU A 9 -12.03 12.60 14.39
CA LEU A 9 -10.72 12.36 13.77
C LEU A 9 -10.36 13.44 12.75
N LEU A 10 -11.31 13.81 11.88
CA LEU A 10 -11.12 14.86 10.89
C LEU A 10 -10.92 16.23 11.53
N GLN A 11 -11.72 16.57 12.54
CA GLN A 11 -11.61 17.85 13.23
C GLN A 11 -10.25 17.96 13.94
N PHE A 12 -9.81 16.89 14.60
CA PHE A 12 -8.51 16.83 15.26
C PHE A 12 -7.36 16.94 14.24
N LEU A 13 -7.41 16.19 13.14
CA LEU A 13 -6.41 16.25 12.07
C LEU A 13 -6.34 17.65 11.43
N SER A 14 -7.48 18.28 11.16
CA SER A 14 -7.56 19.63 10.58
C SER A 14 -6.98 20.69 11.53
N SER A 15 -7.16 20.53 12.85
CA SER A 15 -6.50 21.36 13.87
C SER A 15 -4.98 21.19 13.83
N CYS A 16 -4.50 19.94 13.78
CA CYS A 16 -3.07 19.63 13.70
C CYS A 16 -2.41 20.21 12.43
N LEU A 17 -3.06 20.06 11.27
CA LEU A 17 -2.62 20.63 9.99
C LEU A 17 -2.48 22.17 10.07
N SER A 18 -3.39 22.82 10.80
CA SER A 18 -3.35 24.26 11.01
C SER A 18 -2.17 24.68 11.90
N GLN A 19 -1.84 23.88 12.92
CA GLN A 19 -0.71 24.14 13.83
C GLN A 19 0.64 24.04 13.12
N ILE A 20 0.85 23.03 12.29
CA ILE A 20 2.10 22.85 11.52
C ILE A 20 2.21 23.83 10.33
N LYS A 21 1.19 24.67 10.09
CA LYS A 21 1.13 25.67 9.02
C LYS A 21 1.42 25.11 7.63
N TRP A 22 0.99 23.88 7.37
CA TRP A 22 1.17 23.26 6.06
C TRP A 22 0.15 23.84 5.06
N ARG A 23 0.65 24.59 4.08
CA ARG A 23 -0.18 25.26 3.05
C ARG A 23 -0.61 24.30 1.95
N LEU A 24 -1.56 23.42 2.26
CA LEU A 24 -2.19 22.55 1.28
C LEU A 24 -3.34 23.27 0.55
N LYS A 25 -3.48 23.02 -0.76
CA LYS A 25 -4.70 23.39 -1.50
C LYS A 25 -5.89 22.60 -0.92
N SER A 26 -7.10 23.15 -0.98
CA SER A 26 -8.30 22.51 -0.39
C SER A 26 -8.51 21.07 -0.83
N ASN A 27 -8.29 20.76 -2.12
CA ASN A 27 -8.42 19.39 -2.64
C ASN A 27 -7.35 18.45 -2.06
N SER A 28 -6.09 18.91 -1.97
CA SER A 28 -4.99 18.12 -1.40
C SER A 28 -5.18 17.91 0.10
N LYS A 29 -5.67 18.92 0.83
CA LYS A 29 -6.01 18.80 2.26
C LYS A 29 -7.09 17.74 2.47
N ARG A 30 -8.20 17.84 1.72
CA ARG A 30 -9.29 16.86 1.79
C ARG A 30 -8.80 15.46 1.43
N ARG A 31 -7.89 15.34 0.44
CA ARG A 31 -7.31 14.05 0.05
C ARG A 31 -6.46 13.45 1.18
N LEU A 32 -5.61 14.25 1.82
CA LEU A 32 -4.82 13.83 2.99
C LEU A 32 -5.72 13.33 4.12
N GLU A 33 -6.79 14.07 4.42
CA GLU A 33 -7.77 13.69 5.43
C GLU A 33 -8.43 12.33 5.13
N ILE A 34 -8.83 12.09 3.88
CA ILE A 34 -9.40 10.81 3.43
C ILE A 34 -8.38 9.69 3.51
N ASP A 35 -7.15 9.93 3.05
CA ASP A 35 -6.08 8.93 3.04
C ASP A 35 -5.69 8.53 4.48
N VAL A 36 -5.58 9.49 5.40
CA VAL A 36 -5.32 9.23 6.83
C VAL A 36 -6.48 8.43 7.45
N LEU A 37 -7.73 8.80 7.17
CA LEU A 37 -8.88 8.04 7.65
C LEU A 37 -8.87 6.59 7.14
N ALA A 38 -8.62 6.38 5.85
CA ALA A 38 -8.58 5.05 5.24
C ALA A 38 -7.52 4.15 5.88
N LEU A 39 -6.38 4.72 6.27
CA LEU A 39 -5.33 4.00 7.02
C LEU A 39 -5.77 3.70 8.45
N CYS A 40 -6.40 4.65 9.13
CA CYS A 40 -6.82 4.50 10.53
C CYS A 40 -7.98 3.51 10.70
N THR A 41 -8.88 3.43 9.72
CA THR A 41 -10.01 2.48 9.71
C THR A 41 -9.62 1.10 9.16
N GLY A 42 -8.41 0.95 8.64
CA GLY A 42 -7.93 -0.29 8.03
C GLY A 42 -8.52 -0.56 6.64
N MET A 43 -9.19 0.42 6.01
CA MET A 43 -9.66 0.31 4.62
C MET A 43 -8.50 0.19 3.62
N ARG A 44 -7.34 0.79 3.95
CA ARG A 44 -6.10 0.64 3.19
C ARG A 44 -4.93 0.43 4.15
N PRO A 45 -3.95 -0.41 3.79
CA PRO A 45 -2.72 -0.55 4.57
C PRO A 45 -1.67 0.53 4.24
N VAL A 46 -1.72 1.04 2.99
CA VAL A 46 -0.75 1.99 2.42
C VAL A 46 -1.47 2.96 1.50
N VAL A 47 -1.00 4.21 1.50
CA VAL A 47 -1.35 5.23 0.51
C VAL A 47 -0.09 5.96 0.04
N MET A 48 0.01 6.23 -1.25
CA MET A 48 1.07 7.09 -1.80
C MET A 48 0.66 8.55 -1.67
N ILE A 49 1.60 9.42 -1.28
CA ILE A 49 1.37 10.86 -1.15
C ILE A 49 2.14 11.58 -2.27
N ASP A 50 1.42 12.01 -3.29
CA ASP A 50 1.95 12.74 -4.46
C ASP A 50 1.57 14.24 -4.44
N TYR A 51 0.95 14.70 -3.36
CA TYR A 51 0.48 16.07 -3.19
C TYR A 51 1.14 16.77 -2.00
N GLY A 52 1.19 18.10 -2.08
CA GLY A 52 1.54 18.94 -0.93
C GLY A 52 3.00 19.34 -0.78
N GLY A 53 3.85 19.06 -1.77
CA GLY A 53 5.22 19.57 -1.81
C GLY A 53 6.15 18.78 -2.72
N LYS A 54 7.45 19.06 -2.61
CA LYS A 54 8.53 18.26 -3.18
C LYS A 54 9.32 17.60 -2.05
N MET A 55 10.01 16.51 -2.32
CA MET A 55 10.99 15.96 -1.38
C MET A 55 12.20 16.92 -1.26
N PRO A 56 12.82 17.07 -0.06
CA PRO A 56 12.51 16.42 1.22
C PRO A 56 11.47 17.18 2.09
N GLU A 57 10.98 18.33 1.62
CA GLU A 57 10.07 19.19 2.39
C GLU A 57 8.75 18.49 2.72
N LEU A 58 8.21 17.74 1.77
CA LEU A 58 7.01 16.92 1.94
C LEU A 58 7.17 15.90 3.08
N GLN A 59 8.29 15.18 3.11
CA GLN A 59 8.61 14.24 4.18
C GLN A 59 8.65 14.94 5.54
N ASN A 60 9.35 16.08 5.64
CA ASN A 60 9.45 16.83 6.90
C ASN A 60 8.08 17.30 7.40
N ARG A 61 7.19 17.73 6.49
CA ARG A 61 5.81 18.13 6.82
C ARG A 61 4.97 16.95 7.30
N LEU A 62 5.08 15.80 6.65
CA LEU A 62 4.40 14.57 7.07
C LEU A 62 4.90 14.07 8.42
N LEU A 63 6.21 14.10 8.66
CA LEU A 63 6.78 13.73 9.96
C LEU A 63 6.30 14.66 11.06
N SER A 64 6.33 15.99 10.84
CA SER A 64 5.80 16.96 11.80
C SER A 64 4.30 16.74 12.10
N LEU A 65 3.54 16.35 11.08
CA LEU A 65 2.13 16.00 11.25
C LEU A 65 1.97 14.73 12.10
N LEU A 66 2.73 13.68 11.78
CA LEU A 66 2.68 12.40 12.51
C LEU A 66 3.07 12.55 13.98
N GLU A 67 4.10 13.35 14.28
CA GLU A 67 4.49 13.67 15.66
C GLU A 67 3.29 14.25 16.43
N LEU A 68 2.65 15.26 15.85
CA LEU A 68 1.56 15.97 16.50
C LEU A 68 0.31 15.10 16.69
N ILE A 69 -0.08 14.32 15.67
CA ILE A 69 -1.32 13.53 15.76
C ILE A 69 -1.19 12.31 16.69
N ARG A 70 0.03 11.75 16.83
CA ARG A 70 0.30 10.59 17.69
C ARG A 70 0.24 10.94 19.18
N GLU A 71 0.53 12.18 19.53
CA GLU A 71 0.36 12.69 20.90
C GLU A 71 -1.11 12.86 21.29
N GLY A 72 -1.99 13.10 20.32
CA GLY A 72 -3.40 13.37 20.58
C GLY A 72 -4.28 12.12 20.69
N LEU A 73 -4.41 11.33 19.62
CA LEU A 73 -5.34 10.20 19.58
C LEU A 73 -4.61 8.87 19.35
N PRO A 74 -4.96 7.79 20.11
CA PRO A 74 -4.28 6.50 20.00
C PRO A 74 -4.34 5.86 18.61
N VAL A 75 -5.38 6.15 17.82
CA VAL A 75 -5.57 5.56 16.49
C VAL A 75 -4.44 5.90 15.51
N PHE A 76 -3.74 7.03 15.72
CA PHE A 76 -2.65 7.46 14.85
C PHE A 76 -1.30 6.84 15.21
N LYS A 77 -1.18 6.14 16.35
CA LYS A 77 0.10 5.60 16.86
C LYS A 77 0.77 4.65 15.86
N ASP A 78 -0.02 3.94 15.08
CA ASP A 78 0.42 2.94 14.10
C ASP A 78 0.75 3.56 12.73
N LEU A 79 0.59 4.87 12.55
CA LEU A 79 0.96 5.54 11.30
C LEU A 79 2.46 5.82 11.24
N LYS A 80 3.06 5.54 10.08
CA LYS A 80 4.45 5.88 9.75
C LYS A 80 4.57 6.40 8.33
N VAL A 81 5.63 7.16 8.08
CA VAL A 81 6.08 7.51 6.73
C VAL A 81 6.99 6.40 6.23
N MET A 82 6.81 5.99 4.98
CA MET A 82 7.71 5.09 4.27
C MET A 82 8.19 5.77 3.00
N VAL A 83 9.48 5.70 2.69
CA VAL A 83 10.10 6.28 1.50
C VAL A 83 10.70 5.16 0.66
N ILE A 84 10.45 5.20 -0.65
CA ILE A 84 11.04 4.27 -1.63
C ILE A 84 11.46 5.10 -2.83
N GLU A 85 12.77 5.23 -3.05
CA GLU A 85 13.35 6.14 -4.04
C GLU A 85 12.81 7.57 -3.82
N ASP A 86 12.22 8.18 -4.86
CA ASP A 86 11.64 9.52 -4.79
C ASP A 86 10.15 9.52 -4.38
N MET A 87 9.60 8.35 -4.02
CA MET A 87 8.20 8.18 -3.64
C MET A 87 8.03 8.13 -2.13
N ILE A 88 6.95 8.74 -1.65
CA ILE A 88 6.61 8.79 -0.23
C ILE A 88 5.22 8.22 0.00
N TYR A 89 5.12 7.41 1.05
CA TYR A 89 3.93 6.67 1.42
C TYR A 89 3.60 6.92 2.88
N LEU A 90 2.32 6.91 3.19
CA LEU A 90 1.84 6.81 4.55
C LEU A 90 1.30 5.39 4.75
N ILE A 91 1.78 4.73 5.80
CA ILE A 91 1.47 3.33 6.09
C ILE A 91 0.86 3.20 7.48
N ASN A 92 0.03 2.17 7.65
CA ASN A 92 -0.38 1.70 8.95
C ASN A 92 0.37 0.40 9.26
N VAL A 93 1.29 0.43 10.23
CA VAL A 93 2.17 -0.71 10.53
C VAL A 93 1.44 -1.90 11.15
N ARG A 94 0.18 -1.72 11.57
CA ARG A 94 -0.66 -2.81 12.09
C ARG A 94 -1.39 -3.57 10.98
N SER A 95 -1.80 -2.89 9.91
CA SER A 95 -2.51 -3.52 8.79
C SER A 95 -1.59 -3.95 7.64
N LEU A 96 -0.45 -3.27 7.46
CA LEU A 96 0.52 -3.61 6.41
C LEU A 96 1.06 -5.05 6.48
N PRO A 97 1.49 -5.60 7.64
CA PRO A 97 1.96 -6.98 7.73
C PRO A 97 0.91 -8.00 7.25
N LYS A 98 -0.37 -7.76 7.57
CA LYS A 98 -1.48 -8.62 7.16
C LYS A 98 -1.65 -8.63 5.64
N PHE A 99 -1.60 -7.44 5.04
CA PHE A 99 -1.63 -7.28 3.59
C PHE A 99 -0.45 -8.00 2.92
N VAL A 100 0.77 -7.76 3.40
CA VAL A 100 1.98 -8.38 2.82
C VAL A 100 1.91 -9.91 2.93
N SER A 101 1.51 -10.45 4.08
CA SER A 101 1.37 -11.89 4.30
C SER A 101 0.31 -12.50 3.38
N SER A 102 -0.87 -11.87 3.26
CA SER A 102 -1.91 -12.33 2.33
C SER A 102 -1.43 -12.35 0.88
N SER A 103 -0.61 -11.37 0.47
CA SER A 103 -0.05 -11.33 -0.88
C SER A 103 0.99 -12.43 -1.17
N LEU A 104 1.56 -13.05 -0.12
CA LEU A 104 2.54 -14.12 -0.21
C LEU A 104 1.93 -15.53 -0.11
N ASP A 105 0.92 -15.69 0.77
CA ASP A 105 0.35 -16.98 1.17
C ASP A 105 -0.81 -17.46 0.27
N SER A 106 -1.48 -16.53 -0.41
CA SER A 106 -2.53 -16.82 -1.40
C SER A 106 -2.05 -16.49 -2.81
N GLU A 107 -2.50 -17.21 -3.84
CA GLU A 107 -2.51 -16.65 -5.19
C GLU A 107 -3.39 -15.40 -5.12
N PRO A 108 -2.83 -14.19 -5.31
CA PRO A 108 -3.67 -13.03 -5.19
C PRO A 108 -4.64 -12.96 -6.38
N GLU A 109 -5.82 -12.38 -6.14
CA GLU A 109 -6.68 -11.78 -7.18
C GLU A 109 -5.97 -10.62 -7.94
N LEU A 110 -4.64 -10.52 -7.87
CA LEU A 110 -3.85 -9.52 -8.59
C LEU A 110 -3.57 -10.05 -9.99
N PHE A 111 -4.16 -9.38 -10.97
CA PHE A 111 -3.93 -9.69 -12.36
C PHE A 111 -2.67 -8.99 -12.84
N PHE A 112 -1.65 -9.77 -13.17
CA PHE A 112 -0.43 -9.22 -13.74
C PHE A 112 -0.58 -9.08 -15.25
N ILE A 113 -0.12 -7.96 -15.80
CA ILE A 113 -0.15 -7.70 -17.23
C ILE A 113 1.26 -7.36 -17.68
N ASP A 114 1.83 -8.26 -18.47
CA ASP A 114 3.11 -8.06 -19.14
C ASP A 114 2.94 -7.03 -20.25
N LEU A 115 3.58 -5.88 -20.07
CA LEU A 115 3.61 -4.77 -21.02
C LEU A 115 4.82 -4.81 -21.95
N GLU A 116 5.75 -5.75 -21.79
CA GLU A 116 6.89 -5.93 -22.70
C GLU A 116 6.45 -6.60 -24.01
N GLN A 117 5.36 -7.38 -23.96
CA GLN A 117 4.79 -8.07 -25.11
C GLN A 117 3.84 -7.17 -25.90
N ASP A 118 3.90 -7.24 -27.24
CA ASP A 118 2.84 -6.73 -28.12
C ASP A 118 2.09 -7.91 -28.78
N PRO A 119 0.78 -8.11 -28.51
CA PRO A 119 -0.05 -7.34 -27.58
C PRO A 119 0.26 -7.65 -26.10
N PRO A 120 -0.05 -6.73 -25.16
CA PRO A 120 0.07 -6.98 -23.73
C PRO A 120 -0.70 -8.23 -23.31
N LYS A 121 -0.10 -9.03 -22.43
CA LYS A 121 -0.67 -10.31 -22.01
C LYS A 121 -0.86 -10.36 -20.52
N MET A 122 -1.98 -10.95 -20.12
CA MET A 122 -2.21 -11.32 -18.74
C MET A 122 -1.32 -12.50 -18.36
N VAL A 123 -0.67 -12.42 -17.21
CA VAL A 123 0.23 -13.44 -16.70
C VAL A 123 -0.30 -13.88 -15.34
N THR A 124 -0.54 -15.18 -15.15
CA THR A 124 -0.75 -15.73 -13.81
C THR A 124 0.55 -15.62 -13.06
N GLN A 125 0.53 -15.16 -11.80
CA GLN A 125 1.70 -14.85 -10.99
C GLN A 125 2.76 -15.95 -11.10
N SER A 126 3.71 -15.80 -12.03
CA SER A 126 4.42 -16.95 -12.56
C SER A 126 5.65 -17.22 -11.72
N LYS A 127 5.82 -18.48 -11.33
CA LYS A 127 7.10 -19.01 -10.88
C LYS A 127 8.16 -19.00 -12.01
N GLU A 128 7.87 -18.40 -13.17
CA GLU A 128 8.63 -18.58 -14.41
C GLU A 128 9.22 -17.29 -15.00
N SER A 129 8.69 -16.09 -14.70
CA SER A 129 9.30 -14.84 -15.18
C SER A 129 10.35 -14.31 -14.21
N ASN A 130 11.49 -13.83 -14.75
CA ASN A 130 12.58 -13.24 -13.95
C ASN A 130 12.06 -12.05 -13.12
N LEU A 131 11.23 -11.19 -13.72
CA LEU A 131 10.63 -10.04 -13.05
C LEU A 131 9.68 -10.44 -11.92
N GLY A 132 8.88 -11.50 -12.10
CA GLY A 132 8.00 -12.04 -11.07
C GLY A 132 8.77 -12.59 -9.87
N MET A 133 9.90 -13.26 -10.11
CA MET A 133 10.80 -13.72 -9.03
C MET A 133 11.44 -12.56 -8.26
N GLN A 134 11.83 -11.48 -8.96
CA GLN A 134 12.35 -10.27 -8.32
C GLN A 134 11.26 -9.57 -7.48
N LEU A 135 10.04 -9.42 -8.01
CA LEU A 135 8.92 -8.88 -7.26
C LEU A 135 8.62 -9.71 -6.01
N ARG A 136 8.61 -11.04 -6.12
CA ARG A 136 8.44 -11.93 -4.96
C ARG A 136 9.57 -11.79 -3.93
N SER A 137 10.78 -11.48 -4.37
CA SER A 137 11.90 -11.20 -3.46
C SER A 137 11.69 -9.89 -2.70
N ILE A 138 11.16 -8.86 -3.36
CA ILE A 138 10.74 -7.60 -2.71
C ILE A 138 9.61 -7.86 -1.71
N GLN A 139 8.58 -8.63 -2.08
CA GLN A 139 7.49 -8.99 -1.17
C GLN A 139 7.99 -9.69 0.11
N LYS A 140 8.98 -10.59 -0.03
CA LYS A 140 9.64 -11.23 1.12
C LYS A 140 10.44 -10.23 1.96
N LEU A 141 11.14 -9.27 1.34
CA LEU A 141 11.81 -8.18 2.06
C LEU A 141 10.81 -7.36 2.89
N PHE A 142 9.66 -7.01 2.31
CA PHE A 142 8.57 -6.35 3.04
C PHE A 142 8.07 -7.22 4.21
N SER A 143 7.89 -8.52 4.01
CA SER A 143 7.47 -9.44 5.09
C SER A 143 8.49 -9.49 6.23
N SER A 144 9.79 -9.45 5.91
CA SER A 144 10.85 -9.38 6.93
C SER A 144 10.94 -8.02 7.65
N THR A 145 10.60 -6.94 6.95
CA THR A 145 10.61 -5.57 7.50
C THR A 145 9.38 -5.31 8.39
N PHE A 146 8.26 -5.92 8.03
CA PHE A 146 6.96 -5.77 8.68
C PHE A 146 6.46 -7.16 9.13
N PRO A 147 7.06 -7.75 10.18
CA PRO A 147 6.67 -9.07 10.65
C PRO A 147 5.22 -9.07 11.15
N LEU A 148 4.51 -10.17 10.89
CA LEU A 148 3.17 -10.39 11.41
C LEU A 148 3.30 -10.86 12.87
N ASP A 149 2.90 -10.01 13.82
CA ASP A 149 2.78 -10.43 15.23
C ASP A 149 1.55 -11.33 15.40
N ASP A 150 1.76 -12.64 15.48
CA ASP A 150 0.72 -13.66 15.73
C ASP A 150 0.29 -13.78 17.22
N SER A 151 0.79 -12.89 18.08
CA SER A 151 0.56 -12.97 19.53
C SER A 151 -0.81 -12.44 19.93
N ASN A 152 -1.81 -13.32 19.92
CA ASN A 152 -2.95 -13.31 20.86
C ASN A 152 -2.52 -13.83 22.26
N THR A 153 -1.35 -13.42 22.76
CA THR A 153 -0.93 -13.72 24.13
C THR A 153 -0.79 -12.44 24.91
N ASP A 154 -1.74 -12.23 25.83
CA ASP A 154 -1.59 -11.38 27.01
C ASP A 154 -0.39 -11.90 27.82
N THR A 155 0.81 -11.41 27.49
CA THR A 155 1.98 -11.55 28.37
C THR A 155 2.78 -10.26 28.30
N THR A 156 2.50 -9.40 29.26
CA THR A 156 3.45 -8.43 29.79
C THR A 156 4.74 -9.17 30.20
N THR A 157 5.90 -8.56 29.94
CA THR A 157 7.28 -9.05 30.20
C THR A 157 7.72 -10.13 29.20
N VAL A 158 8.56 -9.89 28.19
CA VAL A 158 10.03 -9.62 28.24
C VAL A 158 10.50 -8.89 26.95
N LEU A 159 9.89 -7.76 26.58
CA LEU A 159 10.40 -6.88 25.50
C LEU A 159 11.03 -5.58 26.01
N ASP A 160 11.08 -5.41 27.33
CA ASP A 160 11.91 -4.40 27.98
C ASP A 160 13.37 -4.86 27.94
N GLU A 161 14.24 -4.05 27.32
CA GLU A 161 15.72 -4.01 27.44
C GLU A 161 16.63 -4.38 26.23
N ALA A 162 16.12 -4.70 25.03
CA ALA A 162 17.03 -4.90 23.87
C ALA A 162 16.68 -4.16 22.57
N ASN A 163 15.50 -3.53 22.44
CA ASN A 163 15.11 -2.79 21.23
C ASN A 163 14.82 -1.31 21.48
N SER A 164 15.45 -0.71 22.50
CA SER A 164 15.38 0.74 22.76
C SER A 164 16.20 1.57 21.77
N SER A 165 16.29 1.15 20.51
CA SER A 165 16.97 1.91 19.45
C SER A 165 16.20 1.81 18.15
N GLN A 166 15.62 2.96 17.77
CA GLN A 166 14.99 3.32 16.49
C GLN A 166 13.46 3.19 16.37
N THR A 167 12.70 3.91 17.20
CA THR A 167 11.30 4.28 16.88
C THR A 167 11.26 5.43 15.85
N SER A 168 11.89 5.26 14.69
CA SER A 168 11.79 6.27 13.63
C SER A 168 10.36 6.29 13.09
N LEU A 169 9.82 7.51 12.93
CA LEU A 169 8.56 7.77 12.24
C LEU A 169 8.67 7.57 10.72
N CYS A 170 9.90 7.54 10.22
CA CYS A 170 10.23 7.30 8.82
C CYS A 170 10.92 5.95 8.68
N ILE A 171 10.49 5.18 7.68
CA ILE A 171 11.13 3.95 7.23
C ILE A 171 11.64 4.22 5.81
N ASP A 172 12.92 4.03 5.57
CA ASP A 172 13.51 4.12 4.23
C ASP A 172 13.68 2.71 3.67
N LEU A 173 12.99 2.43 2.57
CA LEU A 173 13.07 1.19 1.80
C LEU A 173 13.53 1.45 0.36
N SER A 174 14.24 2.54 0.11
CA SER A 174 14.79 2.85 -1.22
C SER A 174 15.75 1.77 -1.73
N CYS A 175 16.38 1.00 -0.84
CA CYS A 175 17.21 -0.13 -1.21
C CYS A 175 16.41 -1.34 -1.76
N CYS A 176 15.09 -1.38 -1.62
CA CYS A 176 14.30 -2.55 -2.02
C CYS A 176 14.26 -2.78 -3.53
N LEU A 177 14.45 -1.71 -4.32
CA LEU A 177 14.52 -1.79 -5.79
C LEU A 177 15.96 -1.83 -6.31
N GLN A 178 16.94 -1.64 -5.44
CA GLN A 178 18.35 -1.65 -5.82
C GLN A 178 18.72 -3.00 -6.42
N ASP A 179 19.42 -2.97 -7.55
CA ASP A 179 19.84 -4.16 -8.31
C ASP A 179 18.68 -5.04 -8.84
N THR A 180 17.46 -4.50 -8.90
CA THR A 180 16.31 -5.16 -9.53
C THR A 180 15.93 -4.47 -10.85
N LYS A 181 15.16 -5.17 -11.69
CA LYS A 181 14.50 -4.60 -12.87
C LYS A 181 13.05 -4.20 -12.57
N VAL A 182 12.57 -4.40 -11.34
CA VAL A 182 11.21 -4.07 -10.95
C VAL A 182 11.07 -2.56 -10.92
N THR A 183 10.06 -2.05 -11.64
CA THR A 183 9.82 -0.62 -11.74
C THR A 183 8.88 -0.14 -10.63
N ILE A 184 8.97 1.15 -10.28
CA ILE A 184 8.05 1.80 -9.32
C ILE A 184 6.58 1.59 -9.70
N PRO A 185 6.14 1.69 -10.97
CA PRO A 185 4.76 1.38 -11.35
C PRO A 185 4.34 -0.05 -11.01
N THR A 186 5.20 -1.04 -11.23
CA THR A 186 4.95 -2.43 -10.82
C THR A 186 4.81 -2.54 -9.29
N LEU A 187 5.73 -1.93 -8.55
CA LEU A 187 5.69 -1.91 -7.08
C LEU A 187 4.41 -1.25 -6.57
N ASN A 188 4.04 -0.08 -7.11
CA ASN A 188 2.84 0.66 -6.74
C ASN A 188 1.57 -0.14 -7.02
N GLY A 189 1.51 -0.85 -8.15
CA GLY A 189 0.39 -1.73 -8.47
C GLY A 189 0.12 -2.74 -7.37
N TRP A 190 1.18 -3.40 -6.89
CA TRP A 190 1.08 -4.32 -5.76
C TRP A 190 0.81 -3.58 -4.44
N LEU A 191 1.68 -2.66 -4.05
CA LEU A 191 1.70 -2.02 -2.72
C LEU A 191 0.43 -1.21 -2.41
N LEU A 192 -0.20 -0.60 -3.42
CA LEU A 192 -1.44 0.18 -3.28
C LEU A 192 -2.72 -0.65 -3.45
N ASP A 193 -2.56 -1.97 -3.54
CA ASP A 193 -3.64 -2.95 -3.68
C ASP A 193 -4.51 -2.66 -4.93
N TYR A 194 -3.85 -2.42 -6.07
CA TYR A 194 -4.56 -2.30 -7.34
C TYR A 194 -4.88 -3.69 -7.89
N PRO A 195 -6.10 -3.93 -8.41
CA PRO A 195 -6.49 -5.24 -8.92
C PRO A 195 -5.64 -5.70 -10.11
N VAL A 196 -4.98 -4.76 -10.77
CA VAL A 196 -4.11 -5.01 -11.92
C VAL A 196 -2.75 -4.40 -11.69
N VAL A 197 -1.71 -5.22 -11.89
CA VAL A 197 -0.32 -4.84 -11.74
C VAL A 197 0.38 -4.95 -13.09
N TYR A 198 0.88 -3.83 -13.58
CA TYR A 198 1.67 -3.80 -14.80
C TYR A 198 3.07 -4.34 -14.53
N LEU A 199 3.50 -5.31 -15.33
CA LEU A 199 4.82 -5.92 -15.30
C LEU A 199 5.61 -5.47 -16.51
N PHE A 200 6.73 -4.80 -16.26
CA PHE A 200 7.76 -4.51 -17.25
C PHE A 200 9.05 -4.15 -16.52
N GLY A 201 10.18 -4.55 -17.11
CA GLY A 201 11.50 -4.24 -16.63
C GLY A 201 11.93 -2.81 -16.94
N THR A 202 12.93 -2.33 -16.21
CA THR A 202 13.60 -1.05 -16.48
C THR A 202 14.17 -0.94 -17.89
N ASP A 203 14.51 -2.07 -18.53
CA ASP A 203 15.01 -2.13 -19.91
C ASP A 203 13.90 -2.01 -20.98
N HIS A 204 12.63 -2.07 -20.59
CA HIS A 204 11.46 -2.13 -21.48
C HIS A 204 10.44 -1.01 -21.25
N ILE A 205 10.91 0.13 -20.71
CA ILE A 205 10.05 1.27 -20.39
C ILE A 205 9.39 1.85 -21.65
N GLU A 206 10.12 1.93 -22.77
CA GLU A 206 9.62 2.50 -24.02
C GLU A 206 8.48 1.64 -24.60
N GLU A 207 8.65 0.33 -24.64
CA GLU A 207 7.65 -0.64 -25.09
C GLU A 207 6.43 -0.60 -24.20
N ALA A 208 6.62 -0.53 -22.87
CA ALA A 208 5.51 -0.44 -21.93
C ALA A 208 4.69 0.83 -22.13
N ILE A 209 5.35 1.99 -22.33
CA ILE A 209 4.67 3.26 -22.64
C ILE A 209 3.94 3.18 -23.97
N TYR A 210 4.57 2.63 -25.01
CA TYR A 210 3.94 2.42 -26.32
C TYR A 210 2.68 1.57 -26.19
N ASN A 211 2.75 0.46 -25.48
CA ASN A 211 1.62 -0.45 -25.29
C ASN A 211 0.48 0.19 -24.49
N LEU A 212 0.78 0.94 -23.42
CA LEU A 212 -0.24 1.66 -22.64
C LEU A 212 -0.91 2.80 -23.42
N SER A 213 -0.18 3.45 -24.33
CA SER A 213 -0.67 4.61 -25.07
C SER A 213 -1.42 4.26 -26.36
N THR A 214 -1.09 3.12 -26.98
CA THR A 214 -1.63 2.75 -28.29
C THR A 214 -2.66 1.62 -28.25
N LYS A 215 -2.71 0.83 -27.17
CA LYS A 215 -3.61 -0.31 -27.04
C LYS A 215 -4.67 -0.03 -25.98
N SER A 216 -5.90 -0.44 -26.25
CA SER A 216 -6.97 -0.40 -25.25
C SER A 216 -6.90 -1.65 -24.39
N LEU A 217 -6.59 -1.49 -23.11
CA LEU A 217 -6.75 -2.56 -22.13
C LEU A 217 -8.17 -2.52 -21.56
N ARG A 218 -8.94 -3.61 -21.73
CA ARG A 218 -10.26 -3.74 -21.13
C ARG A 218 -10.25 -4.89 -20.14
N LEU A 219 -10.52 -4.57 -18.89
CA LEU A 219 -10.59 -5.55 -17.80
C LEU A 219 -12.03 -5.65 -17.37
N PHE A 220 -12.58 -6.84 -17.49
CA PHE A 220 -13.92 -7.15 -17.01
C PHE A 220 -13.78 -8.07 -15.80
N LYS A 221 -14.42 -7.73 -14.68
CA LYS A 221 -14.67 -8.67 -13.59
C LYS A 221 -16.15 -9.04 -13.65
N VAL A 222 -16.45 -10.25 -14.13
CA VAL A 222 -17.83 -10.72 -14.25
C VAL A 222 -18.16 -11.55 -13.01
N LEU A 223 -19.02 -11.01 -12.16
CA LEU A 223 -19.51 -11.67 -10.95
C LEU A 223 -20.90 -12.26 -11.22
N VAL A 224 -21.06 -13.55 -10.98
CA VAL A 224 -22.36 -14.24 -11.12
C VAL A 224 -22.88 -14.63 -9.74
N CYS A 225 -23.94 -13.98 -9.28
CA CYS A 225 -24.70 -14.43 -8.11
C CYS A 225 -25.92 -15.23 -8.55
N ARG A 226 -26.07 -16.46 -8.05
CA ARG A 226 -27.35 -17.17 -8.09
C ARG A 226 -28.19 -16.70 -6.91
N ASN A 227 -29.37 -16.14 -7.17
CA ASN A 227 -30.38 -15.88 -6.13
C ASN A 227 -31.02 -17.22 -5.70
N GLY A 228 -30.24 -18.08 -5.03
CA GLY A 228 -30.70 -19.29 -4.39
C GLY A 228 -30.81 -19.05 -2.89
N THR A 229 -32.03 -19.05 -2.37
CA THR A 229 -32.33 -19.01 -0.94
C THR A 229 -31.59 -20.10 -0.18
N THR A 230 -30.57 -19.75 0.62
CA THR A 230 -30.28 -20.27 1.98
C THR A 230 -29.00 -19.64 2.53
N GLU A 231 -29.05 -19.19 3.79
CA GLU A 231 -28.06 -18.38 4.52
C GLU A 231 -26.75 -19.10 4.91
N LYS A 232 -26.19 -19.98 4.07
CA LYS A 232 -24.84 -20.54 4.32
C LYS A 232 -24.03 -20.62 3.05
N ASP A 233 -22.97 -19.82 3.02
CA ASP A 233 -21.84 -19.85 2.09
C ASP A 233 -22.21 -19.73 0.61
N SER A 234 -22.55 -18.51 0.19
CA SER A 234 -22.55 -18.16 -1.23
C SER A 234 -21.11 -18.12 -1.74
N HIS A 235 -20.61 -19.27 -2.22
CA HIS A 235 -19.37 -19.34 -2.97
C HIS A 235 -19.49 -18.45 -4.22
N LEU A 236 -18.66 -17.39 -4.28
CA LEU A 236 -18.43 -16.61 -5.49
C LEU A 236 -17.74 -17.53 -6.50
N GLU A 237 -18.42 -17.92 -7.57
CA GLU A 237 -17.76 -18.57 -8.71
C GLU A 237 -17.31 -17.48 -9.70
N GLU A 238 -16.00 -17.34 -9.84
CA GLU A 238 -15.39 -16.46 -10.83
C GLU A 238 -15.40 -17.15 -12.20
N LEU A 239 -16.13 -16.59 -13.17
CA LEU A 239 -16.01 -17.00 -14.56
C LEU A 239 -14.80 -16.28 -15.15
N THR A 240 -13.77 -17.05 -15.50
CA THR A 240 -12.57 -16.57 -16.18
C THR A 240 -12.93 -15.69 -17.37
N SER A 241 -12.48 -14.44 -17.34
CA SER A 241 -12.75 -13.45 -18.38
C SER A 241 -11.94 -13.71 -19.64
N ALA A 242 -12.55 -13.49 -20.79
CA ALA A 242 -11.91 -13.51 -22.10
C ALA A 242 -11.36 -12.12 -22.44
N ILE A 243 -10.21 -12.11 -23.13
CA ILE A 243 -9.55 -10.93 -23.73
C ILE A 243 -10.35 -10.44 -24.93
#